data_AF-A0A944NB58-F1
#
_entry.id   AF-A0A944NB58-F1
#
_cell.length_a   1.000
_cell.length_b   1.000
_cell.length_c   1.000
_cell.angle_alpha   90.00
_cell.angle_beta   90.00
_cell.angle_gamma   90.00
#
_symmetry.space_group_name_H-M   'P 1'
#
loop_
_entity.id
_entity.type
_entity.pdbx_description
1 polymer ?
#
loop_
_entity_poly.entity_id
_entity_poly.type
_entity_poly.pdbx_seq_one_letter_code
_entity_poly.pdbx_strand_id
1 'polypeptide(L)'
;MNNLNQGIFLEDFTLIEKAALEVASHPKPKSQLPTIIKTLNVRMPQFKSTDSKVHHSAIDIAKLAKKRDMAGILNKHSVIMENCVACHTQFRLEISRVLSQ
;
A
#
# COMPACT_ATOMS: atom_id res chain seq x y z
N MET A 1 -3.39 -7.67 -0.99
CA MET A 1 -2.16 -8.29 -0.44
C MET A 1 -2.10 -9.80 -0.62
N ASN A 2 -3.17 -10.58 -0.36
CA ASN A 2 -3.13 -12.04 -0.49
C ASN A 2 -2.66 -12.52 -1.88
N ASN A 3 -3.24 -11.97 -2.96
CA ASN A 3 -2.84 -12.31 -4.33
C ASN A 3 -1.38 -11.96 -4.64
N LEU A 4 -0.88 -10.83 -4.11
CA LEU A 4 0.51 -10.44 -4.30
C LEU A 4 1.46 -11.43 -3.61
N ASN A 5 1.16 -11.80 -2.36
CA ASN A 5 1.95 -12.80 -1.62
C ASN A 5 1.90 -14.17 -2.29
N GLN A 6 0.73 -14.58 -2.77
CA GLN A 6 0.55 -15.83 -3.51
C GLN A 6 1.37 -15.83 -4.80
N GLY A 7 1.32 -14.74 -5.57
CA GLY A 7 2.11 -14.59 -6.80
C GLY A 7 3.62 -14.68 -6.51
N ILE A 8 4.10 -14.01 -5.46
CA ILE A 8 5.51 -14.10 -5.04
C ILE A 8 5.89 -15.53 -4.66
N PHE A 9 5.07 -16.20 -3.84
CA PHE A 9 5.35 -17.56 -3.37
C PHE A 9 5.38 -18.60 -4.52
N LEU A 10 4.53 -18.41 -5.53
CA LEU A 10 4.45 -19.29 -6.70
C LEU A 10 5.37 -18.85 -7.85
N GLU A 11 6.10 -17.75 -7.70
CA GLU A 11 6.84 -17.08 -8.77
C GLU A 11 5.99 -16.78 -10.03
N ASP A 12 4.70 -16.56 -9.84
CA ASP A 12 3.78 -16.19 -10.92
C ASP A 12 3.87 -14.69 -11.20
N PHE A 13 4.78 -14.32 -12.11
CA PHE A 13 5.01 -12.93 -12.50
C PHE A 13 3.76 -12.23 -13.07
N THR A 14 2.82 -12.97 -13.67
CA THR A 14 1.57 -12.38 -14.18
C THR A 14 0.65 -12.01 -13.02
N LEU A 15 0.52 -12.91 -12.04
CA LEU A 15 -0.24 -12.65 -10.82
C LEU A 15 0.39 -11.52 -9.99
N ILE A 16 1.73 -11.50 -9.89
CA ILE A 16 2.46 -10.42 -9.20
C ILE A 16 2.16 -9.07 -9.86
N GLU A 17 2.29 -8.95 -11.18
CA GLU A 17 2.01 -7.68 -11.88
C GLU A 17 0.58 -7.22 -11.62
N LYS A 18 -0.40 -8.10 -11.86
CA LYS A 18 -1.82 -7.78 -11.70
C LYS A 18 -2.12 -7.35 -10.26
N ALA A 19 -1.71 -8.14 -9.29
CA ALA A 19 -1.98 -7.87 -7.88
C ALA A 19 -1.28 -6.59 -7.39
N ALA A 20 -0.08 -6.28 -7.88
CA ALA A 20 0.61 -5.05 -7.56
C ALA A 20 -0.11 -3.81 -8.14
N LEU A 21 -0.62 -3.90 -9.37
CA LEU A 21 -1.42 -2.82 -9.96
C LEU A 21 -2.74 -2.61 -9.19
N GLU A 22 -3.40 -3.67 -8.71
CA GLU A 22 -4.58 -3.56 -7.84
C GLU A 22 -4.28 -2.79 -6.55
N VAL A 23 -3.11 -3.03 -5.92
CA VAL A 23 -2.68 -2.26 -4.73
C VAL A 23 -2.42 -0.80 -5.09
N ALA A 24 -1.73 -0.54 -6.21
CA ALA A 24 -1.42 0.82 -6.65
C ALA A 24 -2.68 1.63 -7.03
N SER A 25 -3.72 0.97 -7.55
CA SER A 25 -4.96 1.59 -8.03
C SER A 25 -6.10 1.57 -7.02
N HIS A 26 -5.81 1.28 -5.74
CA HIS A 26 -6.84 1.22 -4.72
C HIS A 26 -7.67 2.53 -4.64
N PRO A 27 -8.99 2.46 -4.37
CA PRO A 27 -9.85 3.63 -4.35
C PRO A 27 -9.42 4.66 -3.29
N LYS A 28 -9.28 5.92 -3.70
CA LYS A 28 -8.98 7.03 -2.78
C LYS A 28 -10.21 7.34 -1.90
N PRO A 29 -10.02 7.67 -0.61
CA PRO A 29 -11.11 7.95 0.33
C PRO A 29 -11.68 9.37 0.12
N LYS A 30 -12.18 9.69 -1.09
CA LYS A 30 -12.54 11.07 -1.48
C LYS A 30 -13.51 11.76 -0.51
N SER A 31 -14.61 11.10 -0.15
CA SER A 31 -15.62 11.64 0.77
C SER A 31 -15.13 11.74 2.22
N GLN A 32 -14.19 10.87 2.60
CA GLN A 32 -13.66 10.76 3.97
C GLN A 32 -12.42 11.63 4.18
N LEU A 33 -11.78 12.09 3.10
CA LEU A 33 -10.52 12.84 3.13
C LEU A 33 -10.59 14.12 3.98
N PRO A 34 -11.67 14.95 3.94
CA PRO A 34 -11.77 16.11 4.83
C PRO A 34 -11.73 15.73 6.32
N THR A 35 -12.42 14.66 6.70
CA THR A 35 -12.44 14.14 8.09
C THR A 35 -11.07 13.62 8.49
N ILE A 36 -10.38 12.89 7.60
CA ILE A 36 -9.02 12.39 7.84
C ILE A 36 -8.04 13.56 8.04
N ILE A 37 -8.08 14.59 7.18
CA ILE A 37 -7.22 15.78 7.29
C ILE A 37 -7.45 16.48 8.63
N LYS A 38 -8.72 16.72 9.00
CA LYS A 38 -9.07 17.37 10.27
C LYS A 38 -8.57 16.57 11.48
N THR A 39 -8.72 15.24 11.43
CA THR A 39 -8.36 14.35 12.54
C THR A 39 -6.86 14.26 12.72
N LEU A 40 -6.11 14.03 11.63
CA LEU A 40 -4.66 13.82 11.71
C LEU A 40 -3.87 15.12 11.84
N ASN A 41 -4.38 16.23 11.30
CA ASN A 41 -3.77 17.56 11.36
C ASN A 41 -2.25 17.52 11.08
N VAL A 42 -1.39 17.83 12.06
CA VAL A 42 0.07 17.84 11.94
C VAL A 42 0.68 16.48 11.57
N ARG A 43 -0.06 15.37 11.74
CA ARG A 43 0.34 14.00 11.38
C ARG A 43 -0.06 13.61 9.97
N MET A 44 -0.82 14.45 9.25
CA MET A 44 -1.24 14.19 7.88
C MET A 44 -0.07 13.95 6.90
N PRO A 45 1.07 14.68 6.98
CA PRO A 45 2.23 14.40 6.12
C PRO A 45 2.78 12.99 6.31
N GLN A 46 2.80 12.49 7.55
CA GLN A 46 3.28 11.15 7.86
C GLN A 46 2.33 10.07 7.29
N PHE A 47 1.02 10.25 7.47
CA PHE A 47 0.00 9.37 6.88
C PHE A 47 0.14 9.30 5.35
N LYS A 48 0.25 10.47 4.70
CA LYS A 48 0.45 10.54 3.24
C LYS A 48 1.77 9.89 2.80
N SER A 49 2.84 10.01 3.60
CA SER A 49 4.13 9.39 3.30
C SER A 49 4.01 7.87 3.30
N THR A 50 3.34 7.28 4.30
CA THR A 50 3.13 5.82 4.35
C THR A 50 2.31 5.31 3.16
N ASP A 51 1.23 6.01 2.80
CA ASP A 51 0.40 5.69 1.63
C ASP A 51 1.20 5.77 0.31
N SER A 52 1.95 6.87 0.14
CA SER A 52 2.75 7.10 -1.07
C SER A 52 3.84 6.04 -1.24
N LYS A 53 4.48 5.58 -0.15
CA LYS A 53 5.49 4.52 -0.20
C LYS A 53 4.89 3.18 -0.65
N VAL A 54 3.69 2.83 -0.16
CA VAL A 54 2.98 1.64 -0.61
C VAL A 54 2.63 1.75 -2.09
N HIS A 55 2.03 2.87 -2.51
CA HIS A 55 1.63 3.10 -3.89
C HIS A 55 2.81 3.01 -4.88
N HIS A 56 3.91 3.72 -4.62
CA HIS A 56 5.07 3.69 -5.49
C HIS A 56 5.76 2.32 -5.52
N SER A 57 5.87 1.65 -4.38
CA SER A 57 6.47 0.31 -4.33
C SER A 57 5.62 -0.71 -5.10
N ALA A 58 4.30 -0.60 -5.06
CA ALA A 58 3.40 -1.44 -5.85
C ALA A 58 3.57 -1.21 -7.35
N ILE A 59 3.72 0.05 -7.79
CA ILE A 59 4.06 0.38 -9.18
C ILE A 59 5.41 -0.24 -9.58
N ASP A 60 6.41 -0.14 -8.71
CA ASP A 60 7.74 -0.72 -8.97
C ASP A 60 7.68 -2.24 -9.08
N ILE A 61 6.95 -2.93 -8.19
CA ILE A 61 6.73 -4.39 -8.27
C ILE A 61 6.13 -4.77 -9.63
N ALA A 62 5.13 -4.04 -10.12
CA ALA A 62 4.53 -4.32 -11.42
C ALA A 62 5.55 -4.20 -12.57
N LYS A 63 6.44 -3.19 -12.53
CA LYS A 63 7.53 -3.04 -13.50
C LYS A 63 8.58 -4.14 -13.39
N LEU A 64 8.91 -4.56 -12.18
CA LEU A 64 9.92 -5.60 -11.91
C LEU A 64 9.39 -6.99 -12.28
N ALA A 65 8.09 -7.25 -12.11
CA ALA A 65 7.43 -8.46 -12.57
C ALA A 65 7.58 -8.68 -14.08
N LYS A 66 7.44 -7.63 -14.89
CA LYS A 66 7.71 -7.67 -16.35
C LYS A 66 9.15 -8.06 -16.68
N LYS A 67 10.09 -7.68 -15.81
CA LYS A 67 11.52 -7.99 -15.94
C LYS A 67 11.90 -9.32 -15.30
N ARG A 68 10.95 -9.99 -14.64
CA ARG A 68 11.17 -11.20 -13.83
C ARG A 68 12.26 -11.02 -12.76
N ASP A 69 12.38 -9.81 -12.22
CA ASP A 69 13.37 -9.46 -11.19
C ASP A 69 12.82 -9.77 -9.79
N MET A 70 12.96 -11.02 -9.33
CA MET A 70 12.43 -11.45 -8.04
C MET A 70 13.11 -10.76 -6.86
N ALA A 71 14.42 -10.52 -6.93
CA ALA A 71 15.14 -9.81 -5.87
C ALA A 71 14.62 -8.38 -5.71
N GLY A 72 14.41 -7.68 -6.82
CA GLY A 72 13.77 -6.36 -6.81
C GLY A 72 12.34 -6.41 -6.27
N ILE A 73 11.54 -7.41 -6.65
CA ILE A 73 10.17 -7.59 -6.16
C ILE A 73 10.16 -7.75 -4.64
N LEU A 74 11.00 -8.62 -4.08
CA LEU A 74 11.09 -8.83 -2.63
C LEU A 74 11.54 -7.57 -1.89
N ASN A 75 12.51 -6.83 -2.43
CA ASN A 75 12.95 -5.56 -1.86
C ASN A 75 11.85 -4.49 -1.82
N LYS A 76 10.95 -4.47 -2.82
CA LYS A 76 9.81 -3.53 -2.83
C LYS A 76 8.63 -4.04 -2.01
N HIS A 77 8.46 -5.35 -1.94
CA HIS A 77 7.44 -6.00 -1.12
C HIS A 77 7.67 -5.76 0.37
N SER A 78 8.92 -5.81 0.85
CA SER A 78 9.23 -5.46 2.24
C SER A 78 8.82 -4.02 2.58
N VAL A 79 9.07 -3.06 1.68
CA VAL A 79 8.64 -1.66 1.85
C VAL A 79 7.11 -1.56 1.95
N ILE A 80 6.36 -2.32 1.16
CA ILE A 80 4.89 -2.37 1.29
C ILE A 80 4.50 -2.89 2.67
N MET A 81 5.07 -4.02 3.09
CA MET A 81 4.73 -4.66 4.37
C MET A 81 5.01 -3.74 5.57
N GLU A 82 6.18 -3.12 5.60
CA GLU A 82 6.58 -2.16 6.65
C GLU A 82 5.60 -0.98 6.73
N ASN A 83 5.21 -0.40 5.59
CA ASN A 83 4.35 0.78 5.58
C ASN A 83 2.87 0.44 5.82
N CYS A 84 2.40 -0.75 5.42
CA CYS A 84 1.08 -1.25 5.80
C CYS A 84 0.96 -1.40 7.33
N VAL A 85 1.96 -2.01 7.97
CA VAL A 85 1.98 -2.17 9.43
C VAL A 85 2.12 -0.81 10.11
N ALA A 86 3.05 0.04 9.65
CA ALA A 86 3.26 1.36 10.23
C ALA A 86 2.00 2.24 10.17
N CYS A 87 1.29 2.25 9.04
CA CYS A 87 0.05 3.00 8.88
C CYS A 87 -1.04 2.46 9.82
N HIS A 88 -1.22 1.14 9.86
CA HIS A 88 -2.26 0.54 10.69
C HIS A 88 -2.02 0.73 12.19
N THR A 89 -0.78 0.58 12.65
CA THR A 89 -0.42 0.77 14.06
C THR A 89 -0.59 2.23 14.48
N GLN A 90 -0.28 3.19 13.62
CA GLN A 90 -0.27 4.60 13.98
C GLN A 90 -1.62 5.31 13.79
N PHE A 91 -2.41 4.92 12.79
CA PHE A 91 -3.56 5.74 12.36
C PHE A 91 -4.89 4.99 12.33
N ARG A 92 -4.90 3.65 12.21
CA ARG A 92 -6.15 2.90 11.95
C ARG A 92 -7.21 3.14 13.01
N LEU A 93 -6.88 3.01 14.30
CA LEU A 93 -7.87 3.15 15.38
C LEU A 93 -8.53 4.54 15.40
N GLU A 94 -7.72 5.58 15.23
CA GLU A 94 -8.19 6.97 15.24
C GLU A 94 -9.05 7.28 14.02
N ILE A 95 -8.58 6.90 12.83
CA ILE A 95 -9.32 7.08 11.57
C ILE A 95 -10.62 6.27 11.58
N SER A 96 -10.57 4.99 11.95
CA SER A 96 -11.78 4.15 11.98
C SER A 96 -12.84 4.72 12.94
N ARG A 97 -12.43 5.26 14.10
CA ARG A 97 -13.38 5.86 15.06
C ARG A 97 -14.15 7.05 14.48
N VAL A 98 -13.51 7.88 13.65
CA VAL A 98 -14.13 9.08 13.07
C VAL A 98 -14.85 8.83 11.74
N LEU A 99 -14.58 7.69 11.10
CA LEU A 99 -15.21 7.30 9.83
C LEU A 99 -16.35 6.29 9.99
N SER A 100 -16.50 5.67 11.17
CA SER A 100 -17.63 4.80 11.53
C SER A 100 -18.78 5.55 12.22
N GLN A 101 -18.68 6.88 12.33
CA GLN A 101 -19.75 7.78 12.73
C GLN A 101 -20.36 8.42 11.49
#